data_AF-A0A059LC50-F1
#
_entry.id   AF-A0A059LC50-F1
#
_cell.length_a   1.000
_cell.length_b   1.000
_cell.length_c   1.000
_cell.angle_alpha   90.00
_cell.angle_beta   90.00
_cell.angle_gamma   90.00
#
_symmetry.space_group_name_H-M   'P 1'
#
loop_
_entity.id
_entity.type
_entity.pdbx_description
1 polymer ?
#
loop_
_entity_poly.entity_id
_entity_poly.type
_entity_poly.pdbx_seq_one_letter_code
_entity_poly.pdbx_strand_id
1 'polypeptide(L)'
;MERNPEDFRGFLGADWERYLRGMATASMPGDELALRALADAYGVNVSIVTAEKSQWVLRYAPRQTLSDREVFLLWHGGEVPIYMMLRRESAWTTLCTSLTGQSGGWLRKDAVHPDTLDGYAL
;
A
#
# COMPACT_ATOMS: atom_id res chain seq x y z
N MET A 1 7.17 -11.24 12.43
CA MET A 1 6.68 -12.51 13.00
C MET A 1 7.67 -13.12 13.99
N GLU A 2 8.93 -13.34 13.61
CA GLU A 2 9.94 -13.90 14.54
C GLU A 2 10.16 -13.08 15.82
N ARG A 3 9.95 -11.77 15.76
CA ARG A 3 10.07 -10.87 16.93
C ARG A 3 8.99 -11.08 18.01
N ASN A 4 7.80 -11.53 17.62
CA ASN A 4 6.65 -11.72 18.51
C ASN A 4 5.93 -13.04 18.16
N PRO A 5 6.58 -14.21 18.32
CA PRO A 5 6.04 -15.49 17.85
C PRO A 5 4.73 -15.87 18.56
N GLU A 6 4.56 -15.50 19.83
CA GLU A 6 3.34 -15.73 20.61
C GLU A 6 2.07 -15.18 19.96
N ASP A 7 2.18 -14.05 19.23
CA ASP A 7 1.04 -13.40 18.58
C ASP A 7 0.55 -14.16 17.34
N PHE A 8 1.40 -14.98 16.71
CA PHE A 8 1.12 -15.60 15.42
C PHE A 8 1.09 -17.13 15.48
N ARG A 9 1.83 -17.74 16.41
CA ARG A 9 1.98 -19.21 16.53
C ARG A 9 0.65 -19.89 16.85
N GLY A 10 -0.27 -19.21 17.53
CA GLY A 10 -1.62 -19.73 17.81
C GLY A 10 -2.46 -19.98 16.55
N PHE A 11 -2.20 -19.26 15.45
CA PHE A 11 -2.93 -19.42 14.19
C PHE A 11 -2.38 -20.58 13.33
N LEU A 12 -1.09 -20.88 13.45
CA LEU A 12 -0.39 -21.84 12.60
C LEU A 12 -0.09 -23.17 13.29
N GLY A 13 -0.01 -23.20 14.62
CA GLY A 13 0.23 -24.42 15.40
C GLY A 13 1.52 -25.14 14.96
N ALA A 14 1.38 -26.41 14.57
CA ALA A 14 2.49 -27.26 14.11
C ALA A 14 3.13 -26.77 12.79
N ASP A 15 2.40 -25.98 12.00
CA ASP A 15 2.87 -25.48 10.70
C ASP A 15 3.73 -24.21 10.78
N TRP A 16 3.94 -23.68 11.98
CA TRP A 16 4.68 -22.43 12.21
C TRP A 16 6.00 -22.34 11.44
N GLU A 17 6.88 -23.33 11.62
CA GLU A 17 8.20 -23.29 11.00
C GLU A 17 8.14 -23.45 9.48
N ARG A 18 7.20 -24.26 9.00
CA ARG A 18 6.97 -24.48 7.56
C ARG A 18 6.49 -23.18 6.91
N TYR A 19 5.57 -22.49 7.56
CA TYR A 19 5.04 -21.21 7.13
C TYR A 19 6.14 -20.14 7.06
N LEU A 20 6.96 -19.98 8.11
CA LEU A 20 8.05 -18.99 8.11
C LEU A 20 9.05 -19.22 6.98
N ARG A 21 9.43 -20.48 6.73
CA ARG A 21 10.32 -20.83 5.60
C ARG A 21 9.69 -20.50 4.24
N GLY A 22 8.39 -20.77 4.08
CA GLY A 22 7.66 -20.42 2.87
C GLY A 22 7.62 -18.90 2.65
N MET A 23 7.24 -18.15 3.68
CA MET A 23 7.15 -16.69 3.64
C MET A 23 8.51 -15.99 3.46
N ALA A 24 9.62 -16.64 3.79
CA ALA A 24 10.96 -16.14 3.50
C ALA A 24 11.39 -16.33 2.03
N THR A 25 10.63 -17.07 1.23
CA THR A 25 10.94 -17.33 -0.17
C THR A 25 10.49 -16.17 -1.06
N ALA A 26 11.35 -15.74 -1.99
CA ALA A 26 10.99 -14.71 -2.96
C ALA A 26 9.75 -15.12 -3.77
N SER A 27 8.88 -14.14 -4.05
CA SER A 27 7.62 -14.33 -4.78
C SER A 27 6.55 -15.14 -4.04
N MET A 28 6.73 -15.47 -2.77
CA MET A 28 5.65 -16.02 -1.95
C MET A 28 4.57 -14.95 -1.76
N PRO A 29 3.31 -15.20 -2.17
CA PRO A 29 2.22 -14.26 -1.94
C PRO A 29 2.02 -14.04 -0.44
N GLY A 30 1.87 -12.79 -0.01
CA GLY A 30 1.49 -12.48 1.35
C GLY A 30 0.04 -12.89 1.61
N ASP A 31 -0.25 -13.30 2.84
CA ASP A 31 -1.60 -13.57 3.33
C ASP A 31 -2.00 -12.55 4.42
N GLU A 32 -3.15 -12.77 5.07
CA GLU A 32 -3.63 -11.90 6.13
C GLU A 32 -2.70 -11.85 7.34
N LEU A 33 -2.07 -12.98 7.70
CA LEU A 33 -1.10 -13.04 8.80
C LEU A 33 0.14 -12.21 8.46
N ALA A 34 0.63 -12.32 7.23
CA ALA A 34 1.73 -11.51 6.74
C ALA A 34 1.41 -10.02 6.82
N LEU A 35 0.21 -9.61 6.39
CA LEU A 35 -0.23 -8.20 6.44
C LEU A 35 -0.37 -7.68 7.87
N ARG A 36 -0.88 -8.49 8.79
CA ARG A 36 -0.91 -8.14 10.22
C ARG A 36 0.51 -7.96 10.78
N ALA A 37 1.41 -8.88 10.47
CA ALA A 37 2.80 -8.76 10.89
C ALA A 37 3.49 -7.53 10.26
N LEU A 38 3.09 -7.13 9.06
CA LEU A 38 3.58 -5.94 8.36
C LEU A 38 3.08 -4.66 9.05
N ALA A 39 1.78 -4.61 9.38
CA ALA A 39 1.20 -3.51 10.15
C ALA A 39 1.97 -3.33 11.46
N ASP A 40 2.15 -4.41 12.23
CA ASP A 40 2.86 -4.39 13.51
C ASP A 40 4.35 -4.01 13.36
N ALA A 41 5.04 -4.54 12.36
CA ALA A 41 6.47 -4.29 12.17
C ALA A 41 6.79 -2.84 11.79
N TYR A 42 5.92 -2.20 10.99
CA TYR A 42 6.10 -0.82 10.53
C TYR A 42 5.30 0.20 11.35
N GLY A 43 4.43 -0.24 12.24
CA GLY A 43 3.57 0.62 13.04
C GLY A 43 2.61 1.48 12.20
N VAL A 44 2.11 0.92 11.10
CA VAL A 44 1.19 1.60 10.16
C VAL A 44 -0.13 0.84 10.06
N ASN A 45 -1.21 1.58 9.81
CA ASN A 45 -2.48 0.94 9.48
C ASN A 45 -2.41 0.36 8.07
N VAL A 46 -2.89 -0.88 7.91
CA VAL A 46 -3.05 -1.51 6.60
C VAL A 46 -4.55 -1.77 6.37
N SER A 47 -5.10 -1.18 5.33
CA SER A 47 -6.49 -1.34 4.92
C SER A 47 -6.57 -2.04 3.58
N ILE A 48 -7.36 -3.11 3.52
CA ILE A 48 -7.58 -3.90 2.32
C ILE A 48 -9.01 -3.69 1.87
N VAL A 49 -9.19 -3.24 0.63
CA VAL A 49 -10.47 -3.21 -0.05
C VAL A 49 -10.62 -4.51 -0.81
N THR A 50 -11.74 -5.19 -0.62
CA THR A 50 -12.03 -6.47 -1.28
C THR A 50 -13.27 -6.32 -2.17
N ALA A 51 -13.39 -7.18 -3.17
CA ALA A 51 -14.62 -7.31 -3.96
C ALA A 51 -15.62 -8.32 -3.35
N GLU A 52 -15.38 -8.76 -2.11
CA GLU A 52 -16.24 -9.72 -1.43
C GLU A 52 -17.61 -9.09 -1.11
N LYS A 53 -18.66 -9.92 -1.15
CA LYS A 53 -20.04 -9.46 -0.89
C LYS A 53 -20.26 -9.00 0.55
N SER A 54 -19.39 -9.41 1.45
CA SER A 54 -19.33 -9.02 2.86
C SER A 54 -17.89 -8.68 3.21
N GLN A 55 -17.66 -7.79 4.18
CA GLN A 55 -16.31 -7.36 4.57
C GLN A 55 -15.51 -6.71 3.41
N TRP A 56 -16.20 -5.84 2.67
CA TRP A 56 -15.68 -4.90 1.69
C TRP A 56 -14.39 -4.16 2.09
N VAL A 57 -14.16 -3.94 3.39
CA VAL A 57 -12.92 -3.38 3.91
C VAL A 57 -12.45 -4.16 5.13
N LEU A 58 -11.21 -4.65 5.09
CA LEU A 58 -10.49 -5.25 6.21
C LEU A 58 -9.43 -4.26 6.69
N ARG A 59 -9.30 -4.06 8.00
CA ARG A 59 -8.31 -3.15 8.58
C ARG A 59 -7.47 -3.86 9.63
N TYR A 60 -6.16 -3.79 9.44
CA TYR A 60 -5.15 -4.29 10.36
C TYR A 60 -4.47 -3.09 11.02
N ALA A 61 -4.81 -2.87 12.29
CA ALA A 61 -4.18 -1.86 13.13
C ALA A 61 -2.93 -2.44 13.80
N PRO A 62 -1.82 -1.67 13.87
CA PRO A 62 -0.62 -2.12 14.56
C PRO A 62 -0.82 -2.10 16.08
N ARG A 63 -0.08 -2.95 16.81
CA ARG A 63 0.02 -2.89 18.28
C ARG A 63 0.50 -1.54 18.78
N GLN A 64 1.42 -0.92 18.05
CA GLN A 64 1.93 0.42 18.32
C GLN A 64 1.93 1.23 17.02
N THR A 65 1.18 2.34 17.01
CA THR A 65 1.18 3.26 15.88
C THR A 65 2.46 4.09 15.89
N LEU A 66 3.28 3.95 14.84
CA LEU A 66 4.49 4.73 14.60
C LEU A 66 4.29 5.81 13.54
N SER A 67 3.23 5.70 12.72
CA SER A 67 2.87 6.70 11.72
C SER A 67 1.36 6.80 11.53
N ASP A 68 0.88 8.01 11.28
CA ASP A 68 -0.51 8.28 10.88
C ASP A 68 -0.80 7.91 9.42
N ARG A 69 0.23 7.46 8.69
CA ARG A 69 0.05 6.96 7.33
C ARG A 69 -0.71 5.64 7.33
N GLU A 70 -1.54 5.48 6.32
CA GLU A 70 -2.32 4.27 6.08
C GLU A 70 -1.97 3.73 4.69
N VAL A 71 -1.71 2.43 4.63
CA VAL A 71 -1.46 1.70 3.39
C VAL A 71 -2.78 1.11 2.93
N PHE A 72 -3.19 1.43 1.71
CA PHE A 72 -4.38 0.88 1.09
C PHE A 72 -4.00 -0.16 0.04
N LEU A 73 -4.59 -1.34 0.14
CA LEU A 73 -4.43 -2.44 -0.79
C LEU A 73 -5.78 -2.82 -1.37
N LEU A 74 -5.82 -3.21 -2.64
CA LEU A 74 -6.95 -3.87 -3.27
C LEU A 74 -6.64 -5.36 -3.36
N TRP A 75 -7.49 -6.19 -2.78
CA TRP A 75 -7.45 -7.63 -2.97
C TRP A 75 -8.34 -8.03 -4.13
N HIS A 76 -7.78 -8.79 -5.07
CA HIS A 76 -8.49 -9.33 -6.21
C HIS A 76 -8.41 -10.87 -6.19
N GLY A 77 -9.53 -11.51 -5.86
CA GLY A 77 -9.66 -12.97 -5.74
C GLY A 77 -9.83 -13.73 -7.06
N GLY A 78 -9.01 -13.43 -8.07
CA GLY A 78 -8.97 -14.19 -9.32
C GLY A 78 -8.31 -15.57 -9.15
N GLU A 79 -8.01 -16.26 -10.27
CA GLU A 79 -7.27 -17.54 -10.26
C GLU A 79 -5.89 -17.41 -9.58
N VAL A 80 -5.29 -16.23 -9.67
CA VAL A 80 -4.09 -15.85 -8.94
C VAL A 80 -4.44 -14.65 -8.05
N PRO A 81 -4.45 -14.80 -6.72
CA PRO A 81 -4.76 -13.70 -5.83
C PRO A 81 -3.65 -12.65 -5.87
N ILE A 82 -4.02 -11.39 -6.10
CA ILE A 82 -3.07 -10.27 -6.16
C ILE A 82 -3.48 -9.15 -5.21
N TYR A 83 -2.49 -8.50 -4.63
CA TYR A 83 -2.64 -7.23 -3.92
C TYR A 83 -2.13 -6.10 -4.80
N MET A 84 -2.99 -5.12 -5.06
CA MET A 84 -2.61 -3.90 -5.78
C MET A 84 -2.56 -2.72 -4.81
N MET A 85 -1.58 -1.84 -4.95
CA MET A 85 -1.54 -0.61 -4.16
C MET A 85 -2.65 0.34 -4.60
N LEU A 86 -3.46 0.78 -3.64
CA LEU A 86 -4.42 1.86 -3.84
C LEU A 86 -3.82 3.15 -3.27
N ARG A 87 -3.86 4.21 -4.08
CA ARG A 87 -3.54 5.55 -3.61
C ARG A 87 -4.84 6.28 -3.29
N ARG A 88 -5.00 6.69 -2.04
CA ARG A 88 -6.11 7.57 -1.68
C ARG A 88 -5.89 8.94 -2.32
N GLU A 89 -6.76 9.34 -3.23
CA GLU A 89 -6.84 10.74 -3.63
C GLU A 89 -7.50 11.54 -2.51
N SER A 90 -6.94 12.71 -2.22
CA SER A 90 -7.57 13.60 -1.24
C SER A 90 -8.81 14.24 -1.87
N ALA A 91 -9.87 14.45 -1.09
CA ALA A 91 -11.06 15.16 -1.55
C ALA A 91 -10.72 16.54 -2.14
N TRP A 92 -9.65 17.17 -1.64
CA TRP A 92 -9.11 18.41 -2.20
C TRP A 92 -8.51 18.22 -3.59
N THR A 93 -7.74 17.15 -3.81
CA THR A 93 -7.21 16.80 -5.14
C THR A 93 -8.35 16.56 -6.13
N THR A 94 -9.35 15.78 -5.74
CA THR A 94 -10.54 15.52 -6.56
C THR A 94 -11.32 16.81 -6.83
N LEU A 95 -11.51 17.66 -5.82
CA LEU A 95 -12.18 18.95 -5.94
C LEU A 95 -11.41 19.89 -6.88
N CYS A 96 -10.10 20.06 -6.68
CA CYS A 96 -9.25 20.84 -7.57
C CYS A 96 -9.33 20.32 -9.01
N THR A 97 -9.21 19.01 -9.24
CA THR A 97 -9.34 18.43 -10.58
C THR A 97 -10.73 18.66 -11.19
N SER A 98 -11.80 18.59 -10.38
CA SER A 98 -13.15 18.90 -10.86
C SER A 98 -13.36 20.37 -11.22
N LEU A 99 -12.69 21.28 -10.50
CA LEU A 99 -12.81 22.73 -10.70
C LEU A 99 -11.88 23.26 -11.80
N THR A 100 -10.71 22.66 -11.99
CA THR A 100 -9.70 23.13 -12.95
C THR A 100 -9.71 22.36 -14.27
N GLY A 101 -10.40 21.22 -14.35
CA GLY A 101 -10.44 20.36 -15.53
C GLY A 101 -9.09 19.72 -15.91
N GLN A 102 -8.03 19.93 -15.12
CA GLN A 102 -6.73 19.30 -15.31
C GLN A 102 -6.53 18.21 -14.26
N SER A 103 -6.43 16.96 -14.73
CA SER A 103 -5.85 15.88 -13.93
C SER A 103 -4.40 16.25 -13.65
N GLY A 104 -3.99 16.20 -12.37
CA GLY A 104 -2.66 16.59 -11.92
C GLY A 104 -1.58 15.66 -12.46
N GLY A 105 -1.26 15.76 -13.75
CA GLY A 105 0.01 15.36 -14.32
C GLY A 105 1.07 16.36 -13.85
N TRP A 106 2.02 15.86 -13.09
CA TRP A 106 3.27 16.50 -12.68
C TRP A 106 3.67 17.74 -13.49
N LEU A 107 3.30 18.93 -13.02
CA LEU A 107 4.01 20.15 -13.38
C LEU A 107 5.33 20.14 -12.61
N ARG A 108 6.39 19.68 -13.27
CA ARG A 108 7.78 20.06 -12.91
C ARG A 108 7.80 21.57 -12.80
N LYS A 109 8.03 22.09 -11.59
CA LYS A 109 8.23 23.53 -11.36
C LYS A 109 9.61 24.03 -11.79
N ASP A 110 10.49 23.13 -12.25
CA ASP A 110 11.87 23.48 -12.61
C ASP A 110 12.12 23.16 -14.09
N ALA A 111 11.68 24.05 -14.98
CA ALA A 111 12.32 24.26 -16.28
C ALA A 111 11.84 25.58 -16.88
N VAL A 112 12.81 26.39 -17.30
CA VAL A 112 12.71 27.64 -18.06
C VAL A 112 12.57 28.91 -17.22
N HIS A 113 13.74 29.40 -16.81
CA HIS A 113 14.00 30.82 -16.54
C HIS A 113 13.70 31.65 -17.81
N PRO A 114 12.95 32.76 -17.74
CA PRO A 114 12.63 33.56 -18.90
C PRO A 114 13.76 34.55 -19.17
N ASP A 115 14.89 34.09 -19.71
CA ASP A 115 15.92 34.98 -20.29
C ASP A 115 16.84 34.19 -21.23
N THR A 116 16.35 33.82 -22.42
CA THR A 116 17.19 33.67 -23.63
C THR A 116 16.30 33.61 -24.87
N LEU A 117 15.81 34.76 -25.32
CA LEU A 117 15.55 34.99 -26.73
C LEU A 117 16.74 35.81 -27.24
N ASP A 118 17.73 35.15 -27.83
CA ASP A 118 18.59 35.74 -28.86
C ASP A 118 19.54 34.68 -29.44
N GLY A 119 19.54 34.57 -30.77
CA GLY A 119 20.72 34.14 -31.53
C GLY A 119 20.67 32.76 -32.18
N TYR A 120 20.87 32.77 -33.50
CA TYR A 120 21.22 31.67 -34.42
C TYR A 120 20.03 30.83 -34.91
N ALA A 121 19.47 30.98 -36.13
CA ALA A 121 20.06 31.22 -37.45
C ALA A 121 21.20 30.25 -37.80
N LEU A 122 20.84 29.03 -38.19
CA LEU A 122 21.01 28.45 -39.54
C LEU A 122 20.33 27.07 -39.61
#